data_AF-A0A6N0HTW4-F1
#
_entry.id   AF-A0A6N0HTW4-F1
#
_cell.length_a   1.000
_cell.length_b   1.000
_cell.length_c   1.000
_cell.angle_alpha   90.00
_cell.angle_beta   90.00
_cell.angle_gamma   90.00
#
_symmetry.space_group_name_H-M   'P 1'
#
loop_
_entity.id
_entity.type
_entity.pdbx_description
1 polymer ?
#
loop_
_entity_poly.entity_id
_entity_poly.type
_entity_poly.pdbx_seq_one_letter_code
_entity_poly.pdbx_strand_id
1 'polypeptide(L)' 'MAQILKSRQELELLFAPTAEVGFELIEKECVDLILMDINLPGMSGVEALQLLKQNPETAAIPVVALSANAMPTDADRHG' A
#
# COMPACT_ATOMS: atom_id res chain seq x y z
N MET A 1 -10.87 -6.23 -9.99
CA MET A 1 -10.42 -5.03 -9.24
C MET A 1 -10.01 -3.84 -10.14
N ALA A 2 -9.58 -4.05 -11.39
CA ALA A 2 -9.10 -2.96 -12.27
C ALA A 2 -10.17 -1.99 -12.84
N GLN A 3 -11.45 -2.07 -12.43
CA GLN A 3 -12.55 -1.36 -13.11
C GLN A 3 -13.05 -0.10 -12.38
N ILE A 4 -12.71 0.08 -11.09
CA ILE A 4 -13.20 1.21 -10.27
C ILE A 4 -12.37 2.48 -10.49
N LEU A 5 -11.10 2.38 -10.91
CA LEU A 5 -10.18 3.52 -11.02
C LEU A 5 -10.15 4.19 -12.40
N LYS A 6 -10.87 3.66 -13.40
CA LYS A 6 -10.85 4.16 -14.79
C LYS A 6 -11.46 5.54 -15.01
N SER A 7 -12.10 6.16 -14.00
CA SER A 7 -12.86 7.40 -14.18
C SER A 7 -12.11 8.67 -13.76
N ARG A 8 -10.84 8.58 -13.34
CA ARG A 8 -9.99 9.76 -13.06
C ARG A 8 -8.79 9.72 -14.01
N GLN A 9 -8.71 10.68 -14.93
CA GLN A 9 -7.70 10.74 -15.99
C GLN A 9 -6.30 11.13 -15.49
N GLU A 10 -6.11 11.27 -14.18
CA GLU A 10 -4.87 11.78 -13.54
C GLU A 10 -4.23 10.77 -12.58
N LEU A 11 -4.72 9.53 -12.51
CA LEU A 11 -4.13 8.49 -11.66
C LEU A 11 -3.33 7.50 -12.51
N GLU A 12 -2.02 7.44 -12.26
CA GLU A 12 -1.17 6.39 -12.77
C GLU A 12 -1.12 5.22 -11.77
N LEU A 13 -1.29 4.00 -12.26
CA LEU A 13 -1.25 2.79 -11.44
C LEU A 13 0.01 1.99 -11.74
N LEU A 14 0.87 1.91 -10.73
CA LEU A 14 2.04 1.05 -10.73
C LEU A 14 1.72 -0.25 -9.96
N PHE A 15 2.11 -1.39 -10.51
CA PHE A 15 1.83 -2.69 -9.92
C PHE A 15 3.12 -3.35 -9.43
N ALA A 16 3.15 -3.70 -8.14
CA ALA A 16 4.25 -4.41 -7.50
C ALA A 16 3.77 -5.75 -6.95
N PRO A 17 4.17 -6.90 -7.54
CA PRO A 17 3.75 -8.22 -7.06
C PRO A 17 4.45 -8.66 -5.77
N THR A 18 5.58 -8.04 -5.42
CA THR A 18 6.34 -8.25 -4.18
C THR A 18 6.70 -6.90 -3.57
N ALA A 19 7.05 -6.88 -2.28
CA ALA A 19 7.51 -5.66 -1.62
C ALA A 19 8.80 -5.12 -2.27
N GLU A 20 9.73 -6.00 -2.67
CA GLU A 20 10.99 -5.62 -3.31
C GLU A 20 10.76 -4.83 -4.61
N VAL A 21 9.87 -5.31 -5.48
CA VAL A 21 9.50 -4.57 -6.71
C VAL A 21 8.82 -3.24 -6.35
N GLY A 22 8.04 -3.22 -5.27
CA GLY A 22 7.40 -1.99 -4.78
C GLY A 22 8.42 -0.95 -4.36
N PHE A 23 9.46 -1.35 -3.62
CA PHE A 23 10.54 -0.45 -3.23
C PHE A 23 11.29 0.10 -4.44
N GLU A 24 11.63 -0.74 -5.41
CA GLU A 24 12.27 -0.29 -6.64
C GLU A 24 11.43 0.74 -7.42
N LEU A 25 10.11 0.58 -7.43
CA LEU A 25 9.19 1.52 -8.09
C LEU A 25 9.10 2.84 -7.33
N ILE A 26 9.05 2.80 -6.00
CA ILE A 26 9.00 4.01 -5.16
C ILE A 26 10.30 4.82 -5.29
N GLU A 27 11.44 4.18 -5.51
CA GLU A 27 12.72 4.88 -5.75
C GLU A 27 12.80 5.53 -7.14
N LYS A 28 12.16 4.93 -8.15
CA LYS A 28 12.21 5.40 -9.54
C LYS A 28 11.13 6.41 -9.88
N GLU A 29 9.97 6.28 -9.24
CA GLU A 29 8.76 7.04 -9.54
C GLU A 29 8.29 7.84 -8.32
N CYS A 30 7.68 9.01 -8.56
CA CYS A 30 7.06 9.79 -7.49
C CYS A 30 5.73 9.15 -7.06
N VAL A 31 5.75 8.31 -6.03
CA VAL A 31 4.56 7.63 -5.52
C VAL A 31 3.85 8.46 -4.44
N ASP A 32 2.62 8.88 -4.73
CA ASP A 32 1.81 9.67 -3.80
C ASP A 32 1.02 8.81 -2.78
N LEU A 33 0.79 7.53 -3.07
CA LEU A 33 -0.02 6.62 -2.25
C LEU A 33 0.37 5.16 -2.50
N ILE A 34 0.48 4.39 -1.41
CA ILE A 34 0.72 2.94 -1.49
C ILE A 34 -0.52 2.19 -1.02
N LEU A 35 -1.01 1.30 -1.86
CA LEU A 35 -1.98 0.27 -1.49
C LEU A 35 -1.21 -1.02 -1.21
N MET A 36 -1.16 -1.44 0.05
CA MET A 36 -0.30 -2.53 0.51
C MET A 36 -1.11 -3.75 0.90
N ASP A 37 -0.95 -4.89 0.23
CA ASP A 37 -1.50 -6.15 0.75
C ASP A 37 -0.75 -6.57 2.03
N ILE A 38 -1.46 -7.09 3.03
CA ILE A 38 -0.84 -7.61 4.25
C ILE A 38 -0.14 -8.96 3.98
N ASN A 39 -0.66 -9.75 3.05
CA ASN A 39 -0.18 -11.08 2.68
C ASN A 39 0.67 -11.03 1.40
N LEU A 40 1.81 -10.35 1.46
CA LEU A 40 2.76 -10.36 0.36
C LEU A 40 3.54 -11.68 0.33
N PRO A 41 3.97 -12.14 -0.86
CA PRO A 41 4.93 -13.23 -0.97
C PRO A 41 6.29 -12.80 -0.42
N GLY A 42 6.92 -13.67 0.39
CA GLY A 42 8.26 -13.46 0.94
C GLY A 42 8.32 -12.67 2.25
N MET A 43 7.56 -11.58 2.38
CA MET A 43 7.47 -10.79 3.61
C MET A 43 6.05 -10.32 3.90
N SER A 44 5.74 -9.94 5.14
CA SER A 44 4.45 -9.32 5.45
C SER A 44 4.38 -7.87 4.98
N GLY A 45 3.19 -7.41 4.57
CA GLY A 45 2.93 -5.99 4.30
C GLY A 45 3.16 -5.09 5.52
N VAL A 46 3.09 -5.63 6.74
CA VAL A 46 3.44 -4.91 7.97
C VAL A 46 4.95 -4.68 8.06
N GLU A 47 5.75 -5.69 7.74
CA GLU A 47 7.22 -5.57 7.70
C GLU A 47 7.63 -4.58 6.61
N ALA A 48 7.01 -4.65 5.44
CA ALA A 48 7.24 -3.70 4.35
C ALA A 48 6.89 -2.26 4.77
N LEU A 49 5.77 -2.06 5.47
CA LEU A 49 5.40 -0.75 6.02
C LEU A 49 6.46 -0.23 7.00
N GLN A 50 7.01 -1.08 7.87
CA GLN A 50 8.06 -0.66 8.80
C GLN A 50 9.32 -0.18 8.06
N LEU A 51 9.73 -0.89 7.01
CA LEU A 51 10.87 -0.48 6.18
C LEU A 51 10.62 0.87 5.49
N LEU A 52 9.42 1.09 4.95
CA LEU A 52 9.06 2.39 4.37
C LEU A 52 9.11 3.52 5.40
N LYS A 53 8.66 3.27 6.64
CA LYS A 53 8.69 4.31 7.69
C LYS A 53 10.09 4.57 8.25
N GLN A 54 11.05 3.67 8.04
CA GLN A 54 12.45 3.88 8.43
C GLN A 54 13.23 4.74 7.44
N ASN A 55 12.81 4.80 6.17
CA ASN A 55 13.44 5.66 5.18
C ASN A 55 12.75 7.04 5.16
N PRO A 56 13.46 8.15 5.42
CA PRO A 56 12.84 9.49 5.44
C PRO A 56 12.20 9.90 4.12
N GLU A 57 12.68 9.39 2.98
CA GLU A 57 12.14 9.71 1.65
C GLU A 57 10.78 9.04 1.41
N THR A 58 10.54 7.87 2.00
CA THR A 58 9.29 7.12 1.81
C THR A 58 8.38 7.15 3.04
N ALA A 59 8.88 7.62 4.19
CA ALA A 59 8.13 7.69 5.43
C ALA A 59 6.91 8.62 5.34
N ALA A 60 6.98 9.66 4.50
CA ALA A 60 5.87 10.59 4.29
C ALA A 60 4.74 9.99 3.43
N ILE A 61 5.01 8.94 2.65
CA ILE A 61 4.03 8.36 1.75
C ILE A 61 2.91 7.70 2.57
N PRO A 62 1.63 8.04 2.32
CA PRO A 62 0.51 7.38 2.96
C PRO A 62 0.40 5.93 2.48
N VAL A 63 0.13 5.02 3.43
CA VAL A 63 -0.03 3.60 3.14
C VAL A 63 -1.41 3.16 3.62
N VAL A 64 -2.18 2.57 2.71
CA VAL A 64 -3.47 1.96 3.02
C VAL A 64 -3.30 0.45 2.91
N ALA A 65 -3.41 -0.23 4.05
CA ALA A 65 -3.31 -1.68 4.11
C ALA A 65 -4.59 -2.33 3.57
N LEU A 66 -4.44 -3.26 2.64
CA LEU A 66 -5.48 -4.11 2.12
C LEU A 66 -5.43 -5.46 2.86
N SER A 67 -6.50 -5.76 3.58
CA SER A 67 -6.70 -7.07 4.21
C SER A 67 -7.81 -7.81 3.49
N ALA A 68 -7.60 -9.10 3.20
CA ALA A 68 -8.67 -9.99 2.77
C ALA A 68 -9.75 -10.19 3.87
N ASN A 69 -9.45 -9.81 5.12
CA ASN A 69 -10.42 -9.80 6.22
C ASN A 69 -11.13 -8.45 6.34
N ALA A 70 -11.74 -7.97 5.26
CA ALA A 70 -12.70 -6.87 5.28
C ALA A 70 -14.05 -7.37 5.83
N MET A 71 -14.08 -7.86 7.07
CA MET A 71 -15.33 -7.90 7.83
C MET A 71 -15.50 -6.55 8.52
N PRO A 72 -16.63 -5.85 8.35
CA PRO A 72 -16.95 -4.64 9.09
C PRO A 72 -17.34 -5.02 10.53
N THR A 73 -16.34 -5.39 11.33
CA THR A 73 -16.45 -5.60 12.78
C THR A 73 -15.04 -5.30 13.29
N ASP A 74 -14.71 -4.08 13.69
CA ASP A 74 -15.06 -3.54 14.99
C ASP A 74 -14.76 -2.02 14.98
N ALA A 75 -15.75 -1.21 14.56
CA ALA A 75 -15.74 0.24 14.75
C ALA A 75 -16.86 0.64 15.72
N ASP A 76 -17.14 -0.22 16.69
CA ASP A 76 -18.05 0.04 17.80
C ASP A 76 -17.35 -0.30 19.11
N ARG A 77 -17.47 0.61 20.08
CA ARG A 77 -16.84 0.68 21.42
C ARG A 77 -15.50 1.44 21.39
N HIS A 78 -15.41 2.65 21.94
CA HIS A 78 -15.90 3.06 23.25
C HIS A 78 -16.29 4.55 23.25
N GLY A 79 -17.44 4.84 23.85
CA GLY A 79 -17.74 6.13 24.47
C GLY A 79 -17.22 6.21 25.89
#